data_AF-A0A1F8QVD5-F1
#
_entry.id   AF-A0A1F8QVD5-F1
#
_cell.length_a   1.000
_cell.length_b   1.000
_cell.length_c   1.000
_cell.angle_alpha   90.00
_cell.angle_beta   90.00
_cell.angle_gamma   90.00
#
_symmetry.space_group_name_H-M   'P 1'
#
loop_
_entity.id
_entity.type
_entity.pdbx_description
1 polymer ?
#
loop_
_entity_poly.entity_id
_entity_poly.type
_entity_poly.pdbx_seq_one_letter_code
_entity_poly.pdbx_strand_id
1 'polypeptide(L)' 'MNTPAETRAQIEAQITEIEARIADCQRRLPAHSIPPRMLAELDELDEQLADARLRLRSLDDQT' A
#
# COMPACT_ATOMS: atom_id res chain seq x y z
N MET A 1 -5.62 -23.71 3.40
CA MET A 1 -4.63 -23.18 2.45
C MET A 1 -5.39 -22.28 1.50
N ASN A 2 -5.06 -21.00 1.41
CA ASN A 2 -5.67 -20.11 0.42
C ASN A 2 -5.16 -20.53 -0.97
N THR A 3 -6.02 -20.43 -1.99
CA THR A 3 -5.58 -20.66 -3.37
C THR A 3 -4.65 -19.54 -3.84
N PRO A 4 -3.78 -19.77 -4.85
CA PRO A 4 -2.98 -18.70 -5.46
C PRO A 4 -3.84 -17.54 -5.94
N ALA A 5 -5.03 -17.83 -6.50
CA ALA A 5 -5.98 -16.82 -6.94
C ALA A 5 -6.55 -15.98 -5.79
N GLU A 6 -6.94 -16.60 -4.66
CA GLU A 6 -7.37 -15.85 -3.47
C GLU A 6 -6.25 -15.02 -2.87
N THR A 7 -5.02 -15.53 -2.87
CA THR A 7 -3.85 -14.82 -2.35
C THR A 7 -3.57 -13.58 -3.19
N ARG A 8 -3.66 -13.70 -4.52
CA ARG A 8 -3.55 -12.58 -5.46
C ARG A 8 -4.62 -11.52 -5.19
N ALA A 9 -5.88 -11.93 -5.10
CA ALA A 9 -7.00 -11.04 -4.85
C ALA A 9 -6.87 -10.32 -3.48
N GLN A 10 -6.37 -11.01 -2.45
CA GLN A 10 -6.09 -10.39 -1.14
C GLN A 10 -4.99 -9.33 -1.23
N ILE A 11 -3.91 -9.59 -1.98
CA ILE A 11 -2.82 -8.63 -2.15
C ILE A 11 -3.30 -7.41 -2.96
N GLU A 12 -4.08 -7.62 -4.03
CA GLU A 12 -4.68 -6.53 -4.82
C GLU A 12 -5.63 -5.66 -3.97
N ALA A 13 -6.43 -6.28 -3.10
CA ALA A 13 -7.28 -5.56 -2.15
C ALA A 13 -6.46 -4.73 -1.15
N GLN A 14 -5.37 -5.29 -0.60
CA GLN A 14 -4.46 -4.57 0.30
C GLN A 14 -3.80 -3.38 -0.40
N ILE A 15 -3.32 -3.56 -1.64
CA ILE A 15 -2.76 -2.46 -2.45
C ILE A 15 -3.78 -1.34 -2.61
N THR A 16 -5.01 -1.67 -2.99
CA THR A 16 -6.09 -0.70 -3.18
C THR A 16 -6.41 0.06 -1.89
N GLU A 17 -6.44 -0.62 -0.75
CA GLU A 17 -6.68 -0.01 0.56
C GLU A 17 -5.55 0.95 0.95
N ILE A 18 -4.28 0.54 0.78
CA ILE A 18 -3.12 1.36 1.10
C ILE A 18 -3.09 2.61 0.21
N GLU A 19 -3.33 2.47 -1.10
CA GLU A 19 -3.41 3.60 -2.04
C GLU A 19 -4.53 4.59 -1.64
N ALA A 20 -5.69 4.09 -1.21
CA ALA A 20 -6.77 4.94 -0.72
C ALA A 20 -6.38 5.71 0.54
N ARG A 21 -5.66 5.08 1.48
CA ARG A 21 -5.15 5.72 2.69
C ARG A 21 -4.09 6.78 2.39
N ILE A 22 -3.18 6.50 1.46
CA ILE A 22 -2.19 7.47 0.98
C ILE A 22 -2.90 8.68 0.37
N ALA A 23 -3.89 8.47 -0.49
CA ALA A 23 -4.65 9.55 -1.11
C ALA A 23 -5.42 10.40 -0.08
N ASP A 24 -6.03 9.79 0.93
CA ASP A 24 -6.67 10.52 2.03
C ASP A 24 -5.66 11.35 2.82
N CYS A 25 -4.52 10.74 3.18
CA CYS A 25 -3.45 11.41 3.90
C CYS A 25 -2.94 12.62 3.08
N GLN A 26 -2.64 12.42 1.79
CA GLN A 26 -2.20 13.48 0.90
C GLN A 26 -3.21 14.63 0.76
N ARG A 27 -4.51 14.34 0.71
CA ARG A 27 -5.57 15.36 0.68
C ARG A 27 -5.63 16.22 1.92
N ARG A 28 -5.22 15.68 3.06
CA ARG A 28 -5.24 16.36 4.37
C ARG A 28 -3.94 17.13 4.66
N LEU A 29 -2.93 17.03 3.79
CA LEU A 29 -1.63 17.66 4.00
C LEU A 29 -1.75 19.19 4.01
N PRO A 30 -1.17 19.89 5.01
CA PRO A 30 -1.11 21.35 5.00
C PRO A 30 -0.13 21.86 3.94
N ALA A 31 -0.50 22.90 3.19
CA ALA A 31 0.27 23.43 2.05
C ALA A 31 1.66 23.99 2.39
N HIS A 32 1.91 24.36 3.64
CA HIS A 32 3.12 25.07 4.05
C HIS A 32 4.00 24.33 5.06
N SER A 33 3.47 23.29 5.71
CA SER A 33 4.23 22.51 6.71
C SER A 33 3.59 21.15 6.90
N ILE A 34 4.26 20.10 6.44
CA ILE A 34 3.80 18.73 6.68
C ILE A 34 4.24 18.30 8.09
N PRO A 35 3.33 17.87 8.97
CA PRO A 35 3.69 17.38 10.29
C PRO A 35 4.60 16.14 10.19
N PRO A 36 5.65 15.99 11.02
CA PRO A 36 6.54 14.83 10.99
C PRO A 36 5.81 13.49 11.16
N ARG A 37 4.76 13.47 12.00
CA ARG A 37 3.91 12.29 12.18
C ARG A 37 3.20 11.88 10.88
N MET A 38 2.82 12.85 10.06
CA MET A 38 2.08 12.63 8.82
C MET A 38 3.03 12.20 7.69
N LEU A 39 4.27 12.72 7.69
CA LEU A 39 5.35 12.19 6.84
C LEU A 39 5.65 10.74 7.19
N ALA A 40 5.84 10.42 8.48
CA ALA A 40 6.11 9.06 8.92
C ALA A 40 4.97 8.09 8.54
N GLU A 41 3.71 8.54 8.65
CA GLU A 41 2.55 7.74 8.21
C GLU A 41 2.56 7.50 6.69
N LEU A 42 2.91 8.51 5.88
CA LEU A 42 3.05 8.35 4.43
C LEU A 42 4.20 7.40 4.07
N ASP A 43 5.37 7.55 4.71
CA ASP A 43 6.53 6.69 4.49
C ASP A 43 6.20 5.22 4.83
N GLU A 44 5.50 4.97 5.94
CA GLU A 44 5.06 3.64 6.35
C GLU A 44 4.05 3.03 5.37
N LEU A 45 3.14 3.85 4.84
CA LEU A 45 2.16 3.40 3.85
C LEU A 45 2.83 3.12 2.49
N ASP A 46 3.79 3.94 2.07
CA ASP A 46 4.57 3.73 0.84
C ASP A 46 5.42 2.45 0.94
N GLU A 47 6.03 2.18 2.09
CA GLU A 47 6.78 0.93 2.33
C GLU A 47 5.85 -0.30 2.28
N GLN A 48 4.68 -0.24 2.91
CA GLN A 48 3.68 -1.30 2.84
C GLN A 48 3.19 -1.54 1.41
N LEU A 49 2.97 -0.47 0.63
CA LEU A 49 2.58 -0.55 -0.76
C LEU A 49 3.66 -1.24 -1.61
N ALA A 50 4.93 -0.88 -1.39
CA ALA A 50 6.06 -1.48 -2.08
C ALA A 50 6.17 -2.99 -1.77
N ASP A 51 6.02 -3.38 -0.51
CA ASP A 51 6.05 -4.79 -0.10
C ASP A 51 4.87 -5.58 -0.68
N ALA A 52 3.65 -5.05 -0.64
CA ALA A 52 2.48 -5.70 -1.22
C ALA A 52 2.64 -5.91 -2.74
N ARG A 53 3.18 -4.91 -3.45
CA ARG A 53 3.49 -5.02 -4.88
C ARG A 53 4.59 -6.03 -5.17
N LEU A 54 5.60 -6.14 -4.31
CA LEU A 54 6.66 -7.15 -4.44
C LEU A 54 6.10 -8.57 -4.25
N ARG A 55 5.21 -8.75 -3.27
CA ARG A 55 4.50 -10.03 -3.05
C ARG A 55 3.65 -10.40 -4.25
N LEU A 56 2.92 -9.43 -4.83
CA LEU A 56 2.12 -9.65 -6.02
C LEU A 56 2.98 -10.10 -7.20
N ARG A 57 4.09 -9.38 -7.46
CA ARG A 57 5.05 -9.73 -8.52
C ARG A 57 5.65 -11.11 -8.31
N SER A 58 6.04 -11.44 -7.07
CA SER A 58 6.60 -12.76 -6.73
C SER A 58 5.59 -13.88 -6.92
N LEU A 59 4.28 -13.58 -6.78
CA LEU A 59 3.21 -14.53 -7.03
C LEU A 59 2.95 -14.72 -8.53
N ASP A 60 2.96 -13.63 -9.30
CA ASP A 60 2.81 -13.67 -10.75
C ASP A 60 3.97 -14.44 -11.43
N ASP A 61 5.19 -14.38 -10.89
CA ASP A 61 6.36 -15.14 -11.39
C ASP A 61 6.26 -16.66 -11.10
N GLN A 62 5.41 -17.05 -10.14
CA GLN A 62 5.19 -18.45 -9.72
C GLN A 62 3.97 -19.11 -10.39
N THR A 63 3.23 -18.39 -11.24
CA THR A 63 1.98 -18.85 -11.88
C THR A 63 2.17 -19.09 -13.38
#